data_AF-A0A151QL88-F1
#
_entry.id   AF-A0A151QL88-F1
#
_cell.length_a   1.000
_cell.length_b   1.000
_cell.length_c   1.000
_cell.angle_alpha   90.00
_cell.angle_beta   90.00
_cell.angle_gamma   90.00
#
_symmetry.space_group_name_H-M   'P 1'
#
loop_
_entity.id
_entity.type
_entity.pdbx_description
1 polymer ?
#
loop_
_entity_poly.entity_id
_entity_poly.type
_entity_poly.pdbx_seq_one_letter_code
_entity_poly.pdbx_strand_id
1 'polypeptide(L)' 'MWDTLEVTHEGTNDVKRSRINTLAHEYELFRMNPNENIQDMQKGFTHIINHLASLGKLFSNKDLINKVLTCLSRE' A
#
# COMPACT_ATOMS: atom_id res chain seq x y z
N MET A 1 3.07 15.48 27.71
CA MET A 1 1.72 14.86 27.66
C MET A 1 1.29 14.63 26.22
N TRP A 2 1.38 15.65 25.35
CA TRP A 2 1.07 15.51 23.91
C TRP A 2 2.05 14.61 23.15
N ASP A 3 3.35 14.62 23.47
CA ASP A 3 4.33 13.71 22.84
C ASP A 3 4.01 12.23 23.09
N THR A 4 3.56 11.89 24.31
CA THR A 4 3.13 10.53 24.62
C THR A 4 1.87 10.16 23.84
N LEU A 5 0.94 11.10 23.66
CA LEU A 5 -0.28 10.90 22.87
C LEU A 5 0.07 10.70 21.39
N GLU A 6 0.95 11.53 20.83
CA GLU A 6 1.44 11.44 19.45
C GLU A 6 2.17 10.10 19.21
N VAL A 7 3.09 9.73 20.09
CA VAL A 7 3.81 8.45 20.01
C VAL A 7 2.88 7.25 20.11
N THR A 8 1.87 7.29 20.97
CA THR A 8 0.97 6.15 21.19
C THR A 8 -0.10 6.04 20.10
N HIS A 9 -0.56 7.18 19.54
CA HIS A 9 -1.72 7.23 18.64
C HIS A 9 -1.35 7.44 17.16
N GLU A 10 -0.29 8.19 16.88
CA GLU A 10 0.25 8.40 15.53
C GLU A 10 1.52 7.59 15.24
N GLY A 11 2.21 7.16 16.30
CA GLY A 11 3.53 6.54 16.23
C GLY A 11 4.66 7.56 16.12
N THR A 12 5.87 7.16 16.51
CA THR A 12 7.08 7.93 16.18
C THR A 12 7.27 7.98 14.66
N ASN A 13 8.13 8.89 14.18
CA ASN A 13 8.56 8.90 12.77
C ASN A 13 9.08 7.53 12.31
N ASP A 14 9.67 6.74 13.21
CA ASP A 14 10.13 5.37 12.92
C ASP A 14 8.97 4.38 12.74
N VAL A 15 7.90 4.51 13.52
CA VAL A 15 6.68 3.69 13.34
C VAL A 15 6.01 4.03 12.00
N LYS A 16 5.87 5.32 11.66
CA LYS A 16 5.34 5.76 10.35
C LYS A 16 6.20 5.20 9.21
N ARG A 17 7.53 5.31 9.31
CA ARG A 17 8.47 4.77 8.31
C ARG A 17 8.38 3.25 8.18
N SER A 18 8.29 2.53 9.29
CA SER A 18 8.13 1.08 9.30
C SER A 18 6.84 0.65 8.59
N ARG A 19 5.71 1.32 8.88
CA ARG A 19 4.43 1.07 8.20
C ARG A 19 4.51 1.32 6.70
N ILE A 20 5.14 2.41 6.27
CA ILE A 20 5.36 2.70 4.84
C ILE A 20 6.19 1.59 4.19
N ASN A 21 7.25 1.12 4.85
CA ASN A 21 8.10 0.07 4.31
C ASN A 21 7.35 -1.26 4.18
N THR A 22 6.57 -1.66 5.18
CA THR A 22 5.74 -2.87 5.13
C THR A 22 4.72 -2.80 4.00
N LEU A 23 3.96 -1.70 3.91
CA LEU A 23 2.96 -1.51 2.85
C LEU A 23 3.59 -1.38 1.46
N ALA A 24 4.78 -0.78 1.36
CA ALA A 24 5.51 -0.72 0.09
C ALA A 24 5.97 -2.11 -0.35
N HIS A 25 6.40 -2.96 0.59
CA HIS A 25 6.76 -4.34 0.29
C HIS A 25 5.54 -5.15 -0.14
N GLU A 26 4.41 -5.01 0.54
CA GLU A 26 3.13 -5.62 0.15
C GLU A 26 2.70 -5.16 -1.24
N TYR A 27 2.79 -3.86 -1.53
CA TYR A 27 2.58 -3.31 -2.86
C TYR A 27 3.49 -3.99 -3.89
N GLU A 28 4.80 -4.11 -3.64
CA GLU A 28 5.73 -4.75 -4.58
C GLU A 28 5.38 -6.22 -4.85
N LEU A 29 4.99 -6.96 -3.82
CA LEU A 29 4.60 -8.37 -3.93
C LEU A 29 3.16 -8.58 -4.42
N PHE A 30 2.34 -7.53 -4.47
CA PHE A 30 0.93 -7.64 -4.83
C PHE A 30 0.76 -8.26 -6.23
N ARG A 31 -0.06 -9.30 -6.29
CA ARG A 31 -0.41 -10.06 -7.49
C ARG A 31 -1.85 -10.53 -7.39
N MET A 32 -2.51 -10.67 -8.54
CA MET A 32 -3.83 -11.29 -8.59
C MET A 32 -3.72 -12.78 -8.27
N ASN A 33 -4.54 -13.29 -7.36
CA ASN A 33 -4.56 -14.72 -7.10
C ASN A 33 -5.27 -15.50 -8.22
N PRO A 34 -4.93 -16.78 -8.46
CA PRO A 34 -5.53 -17.56 -9.55
C PRO A 34 -7.06 -17.68 -9.53
N ASN A 35 -7.65 -17.67 -8.33
CA ASN A 35 -9.10 -17.83 -8.10
C ASN A 35 -9.80 -16.51 -7.71
N GLU A 36 -9.05 -15.41 -7.66
CA GLU A 36 -9.59 -14.10 -7.34
C GLU A 36 -10.21 -13.49 -8.60
N ASN A 37 -11.29 -12.71 -8.44
CA ASN A 37 -11.84 -11.94 -9.56
C ASN A 37 -11.18 -10.56 -9.62
N ILE A 38 -11.31 -9.87 -10.75
CA ILE A 38 -10.69 -8.56 -10.97
C ILE A 38 -11.18 -7.52 -9.95
N GLN A 39 -12.45 -7.59 -9.53
CA GLN A 39 -13.01 -6.62 -8.56
C GLN A 39 -12.39 -6.77 -7.18
N ASP A 40 -12.16 -8.01 -6.72
CA ASP A 40 -11.54 -8.27 -5.43
C ASP A 40 -10.06 -7.88 -5.44
N MET A 41 -9.35 -8.18 -6.54
CA MET A 41 -7.97 -7.70 -6.73
C MET A 41 -7.90 -6.17 -6.73
N GLN A 42 -8.81 -5.50 -7.43
CA GLN A 42 -8.87 -4.04 -7.48
C GLN A 42 -9.14 -3.42 -6.09
N LYS A 43 -10.01 -4.04 -5.28
CA LYS A 43 -10.23 -3.60 -3.89
C LYS A 43 -8.95 -3.71 -3.06
N GLY A 44 -8.26 -4.84 -3.13
CA GLY A 44 -6.98 -5.04 -2.42
C GLY A 44 -5.92 -4.04 -2.85
N PHE A 45 -5.77 -3.83 -4.16
CA PHE A 45 -4.85 -2.84 -4.71
C PHE A 45 -5.16 -1.41 -4.22
N THR A 46 -6.43 -1.01 -4.30
CA THR A 46 -6.88 0.32 -3.87
C THR A 46 -6.69 0.53 -2.37
N HIS A 47 -6.90 -0.52 -1.57
CA HIS A 47 -6.66 -0.49 -0.13
C HIS A 47 -5.21 -0.14 0.20
N ILE A 48 -4.26 -0.85 -0.42
CA ILE A 48 -2.81 -0.61 -0.23
C ILE A 48 -2.42 0.81 -0.65
N ILE A 49 -2.88 1.26 -1.82
CA ILE A 49 -2.56 2.60 -2.35
C ILE A 49 -3.11 3.70 -1.44
N ASN A 50 -4.36 3.57 -0.97
CA ASN A 50 -4.97 4.56 -0.09
C ASN A 50 -4.22 4.65 1.25
N HIS A 51 -3.81 3.50 1.81
CA HIS A 51 -3.01 3.47 3.02
C HIS A 51 -1.63 4.14 2.82
N LEU A 52 -0.93 3.83 1.73
CA LEU A 52 0.33 4.49 1.39
C LEU A 52 0.16 6.00 1.20
N ALA A 53 -0.91 6.42 0.52
CA ALA A 53 -1.22 7.84 0.32
C ALA A 53 -1.50 8.56 1.65
N SER A 54 -2.24 7.94 2.57
CA SER A 54 -2.47 8.51 3.91
C SER A 54 -1.20 8.66 4.75
N LEU A 55 -0.14 7.89 4.42
CA LEU A 55 1.18 7.98 5.04
C LEU A 55 2.14 8.90 4.26
N GLY A 56 1.66 9.60 3.23
CA GLY A 56 2.44 10.54 2.43
C GLY A 56 3.23 9.94 1.28
N LYS A 57 3.07 8.65 0.98
CA LYS A 57 3.70 8.00 -0.19
C LYS A 57 2.72 7.98 -1.35
N LEU A 58 2.97 8.84 -2.34
CA LEU A 58 2.15 9.00 -3.54
C LEU A 58 2.78 8.30 -4.74
N PHE A 59 1.95 7.82 -5.65
CA PHE A 59 2.34 7.20 -6.91
C PHE A 59 1.76 7.98 -8.08
N SER A 60 2.48 8.02 -9.19
CA SER A 60 1.91 8.59 -10.42
C SER A 60 0.89 7.63 -11.02
N ASN A 61 -0.06 8.15 -11.80
CA ASN A 61 -1.00 7.31 -12.53
C ASN A 61 -0.28 6.29 -13.44
N LYS A 62 0.87 6.66 -14.01
CA LYS A 62 1.68 5.77 -14.83
C LYS A 62 2.21 4.58 -14.02
N ASP A 63 2.70 4.82 -12.80
CA ASP A 63 3.21 3.77 -11.92
C ASP A 63 2.10 2.80 -11.52
N LEU A 64 0.92 3.34 -11.19
CA LEU A 64 -0.25 2.54 -10.83
C LEU A 64 -0.74 1.67 -12.00
N ILE A 65 -0.82 2.24 -13.21
CA ILE A 65 -1.22 1.50 -14.42
C ILE A 65 -0.23 0.37 -14.70
N ASN A 66 1.07 0.69 -14.71
CA ASN A 66 2.11 -0.31 -14.91
C ASN A 66 2.01 -1.42 -13.87
N LYS A 67 1.79 -1.08 -12.60
CA LYS A 67 1.65 -2.07 -11.54
C LYS A 67 0.46 -2.99 -11.75
N VAL A 68 -0.71 -2.44 -12.06
CA VAL A 68 -1.93 -3.23 -12.33
C VAL A 68 -1.69 -4.21 -13.49
N LEU A 69 -1.05 -3.76 -14.57
CA LEU A 69 -0.70 -4.63 -15.70
C LEU A 69 0.19 -5.79 -15.24
N THR A 70 1.24 -5.51 -14.47
CA THR A 70 2.13 -6.58 -13.95
C THR A 70 1.41 -7.52 -12.98
N CYS A 71 0.41 -7.04 -12.23
CA CYS A 71 -0.39 -7.89 -11.34
C CYS A 71 -1.35 -8.83 -12.07
N LEU A 72 -1.77 -8.45 -13.28
CA LEU A 72 -2.66 -9.24 -14.15
C LEU A 72 -1.89 -10.19 -15.08
N SER A 73 -0.64 -9.87 -15.40
CA SER A 73 0.23 -10.75 -16.19
C SER A 73 0.46 -12.07 -15.46
N ARG A 74 -0.06 -13.16 -16.04
CA ARG A 74 0.26 -14.53 -15.64
C ARG A 74 1.56 -14.94 -16.32
N GLU A 75 2.70 -14.65 -15.70
CA GLU A 75 3.91 -15.42 -15.95
C GLU A 75 3.88 -16.72 -15.12
#